data_AF-A0A1V4QWE1-F1
#
_entry.id   AF-A0A1V4QWE1-F1
#
_cell.length_a   1.000
_cell.length_b   1.000
_cell.length_c   1.000
_cell.angle_alpha   90.00
_cell.angle_beta   90.00
_cell.angle_gamma   90.00
#
_symmetry.space_group_name_H-M   'P 1'
#
loop_
_entity.id
_entity.type
_entity.pdbx_description
1 polymer ?
#
loop_
_entity_poly.entity_id
_entity_poly.type
_entity_poly.pdbx_seq_one_letter_code
_entity_poly.pdbx_strand_id
1 'polypeptide(L)'
;MAAGARNVKALHRAGQTFITFTEPGPPQPKDTTWGKVRAALAKSNDRFRLCASDRPITAANIARAEPLGEVRRFSGCNLNGRNVEYLIAQAMMKPDRSAPLPSCKADLTPRHCQKFKPVPGQKLKWTNTALPPKAKGNEKAGTKSPASQTGGEVLAAGTVVADKWGLATLEQITVTKTGNRIIITKR
;
A
#
# COMPACT_ATOMS: atom_id res chain seq x y z
N MET A 1 37.88 -5.15 4.32
CA MET A 1 36.95 -5.18 5.47
C MET A 1 35.58 -4.72 5.00
N ALA A 2 34.51 -5.45 5.30
CA ALA A 2 33.15 -5.01 4.95
C ALA A 2 32.78 -3.78 5.79
N ALA A 3 32.19 -2.75 5.17
CA ALA A 3 31.68 -1.60 5.90
C ALA A 3 30.51 -2.06 6.79
N GLY A 4 30.57 -1.75 8.09
CA GLY A 4 29.46 -1.98 9.01
C GLY A 4 28.30 -1.00 8.78
N ALA A 5 27.12 -1.33 9.30
CA ALA A 5 26.01 -0.39 9.38
C ALA A 5 26.38 0.84 10.23
N ARG A 6 25.90 2.03 9.83
CA ARG A 6 26.16 3.30 10.56
C ARG A 6 24.87 3.87 11.12
N ASN A 7 24.95 4.84 12.04
CA ASN A 7 23.80 5.56 12.58
C ASN A 7 22.69 4.63 13.14
N VAL A 8 23.08 3.54 13.80
CA VAL A 8 22.11 2.60 14.38
C VAL A 8 21.38 3.29 15.53
N LYS A 9 20.05 3.33 15.47
CA LYS A 9 19.17 3.83 16.53
C LYS A 9 18.08 2.82 16.79
N ALA A 10 17.74 2.62 18.06
CA ALA A 10 16.60 1.82 18.47
C ALA A 10 15.54 2.71 19.14
N LEU A 11 14.27 2.48 18.83
CA LEU A 11 13.13 3.09 19.50
C LEU A 11 12.18 1.99 19.96
N HIS A 12 11.75 2.05 21.21
CA HIS A 12 10.71 1.15 21.73
C HIS A 12 9.38 1.90 21.84
N ARG A 13 8.30 1.33 21.29
CA ARG A 13 6.96 1.90 21.38
C ARG A 13 5.92 0.79 21.32
N ALA A 14 5.02 0.76 22.31
CA ALA A 14 3.90 -0.19 22.38
C ALA A 14 4.32 -1.67 22.24
N GLY A 15 5.37 -2.08 22.95
CA GLY A 15 5.86 -3.47 22.92
C GLY A 15 6.66 -3.85 21.67
N GLN A 16 6.85 -2.91 20.72
CA GLN A 16 7.64 -3.12 19.51
C GLN A 16 8.96 -2.34 19.57
N THR A 17 10.04 -2.96 19.07
CA THR A 17 11.35 -2.32 18.93
C THR A 17 11.65 -2.06 17.46
N PHE A 18 11.84 -0.79 17.12
CA PHE A 18 12.20 -0.32 15.79
C PHE A 18 13.70 -0.04 15.76
N ILE A 19 14.42 -0.69 14.85
CA ILE A 19 15.84 -0.44 14.63
C ILE A 19 15.99 0.28 13.29
N THR A 20 16.63 1.44 13.31
CA THR A 20 16.98 2.21 12.11
C THR A 20 18.49 2.27 11.99
N PHE A 21 19.01 2.19 10.77
CA PHE A 21 20.44 2.30 10.50
C PHE A 21 20.65 2.76 9.07
N THR A 22 21.81 3.33 8.80
CA THR A 22 22.32 3.58 7.45
C THR A 22 22.95 2.29 6.94
N GLU A 23 22.36 1.71 5.88
CA GLU A 23 22.90 0.52 5.23
C GLU A 23 24.34 0.80 4.74
N PRO A 24 25.25 -0.19 4.84
CA PRO A 24 26.56 -0.07 4.24
C PRO A 24 26.46 -0.06 2.71
N GLY A 25 27.36 0.71 2.09
CA GLY A 25 27.41 0.91 0.64
C GLY A 25 27.03 2.33 0.21
N PRO A 26 27.20 2.66 -1.08
CA PRO A 26 26.82 3.95 -1.61
C PRO A 26 25.29 4.12 -1.53
N PRO A 27 24.80 5.34 -1.24
CA PRO A 27 23.38 5.61 -1.33
C PRO A 27 22.89 5.33 -2.76
N GLN A 28 21.70 4.74 -2.88
CA GLN A 28 21.10 4.51 -4.19
C GLN A 28 20.84 5.86 -4.87
N PRO A 29 21.10 6.01 -6.19
CA PRO A 29 20.78 7.22 -6.93
C PRO A 29 19.31 7.63 -6.74
N LYS A 30 19.02 8.94 -6.79
CA LYS A 30 17.64 9.45 -6.68
C LYS A 30 16.68 8.84 -7.72
N ASP A 31 17.21 8.47 -8.89
CA ASP A 31 16.44 7.89 -10.02
C ASP A 31 16.44 6.35 -10.03
N THR A 32 16.62 5.73 -8.87
CA THR A 32 16.61 4.26 -8.76
C THR A 32 15.18 3.75 -8.87
N THR A 33 14.89 3.07 -9.98
CA THR A 33 13.61 2.38 -10.16
C THR A 33 13.57 1.10 -9.34
N TRP A 34 12.36 0.63 -9.02
CA TRP A 34 12.18 -0.62 -8.27
C TRP A 34 12.76 -1.85 -8.97
N GLY A 35 12.75 -1.85 -10.31
CA GLY A 35 13.42 -2.89 -11.11
C GLY A 35 14.93 -2.91 -10.91
N LYS A 36 15.58 -1.73 -10.81
CA LYS A 36 17.01 -1.61 -10.52
C LYS A 36 17.34 -2.09 -9.10
N VAL A 37 16.50 -1.76 -8.11
CA VAL A 37 16.64 -2.27 -6.73
C VAL A 37 16.58 -3.80 -6.73
N ARG A 38 15.57 -4.40 -7.35
CA ARG A 38 15.43 -5.87 -7.44
C ARG A 38 16.62 -6.54 -8.12
N ALA A 39 17.10 -5.97 -9.23
CA ALA A 39 18.26 -6.50 -9.95
C ALA A 39 19.55 -6.42 -9.11
N ALA A 40 19.76 -5.32 -8.38
CA ALA A 40 20.88 -5.18 -7.45
C ALA A 40 20.78 -6.18 -6.29
N LEU A 41 19.58 -6.40 -5.75
CA LEU A 41 19.34 -7.37 -4.68
C LEU A 41 19.54 -8.80 -5.11
N ALA A 42 19.12 -9.17 -6.31
CA ALA A 42 19.34 -10.52 -6.86
C ALA A 42 20.84 -10.85 -6.95
N LYS A 43 21.69 -9.83 -7.13
CA LYS A 43 23.15 -9.96 -7.19
C LYS A 43 23.83 -9.80 -5.82
N SER A 44 23.10 -9.36 -4.79
CA SER A 44 23.68 -9.13 -3.47
C SER A 44 23.83 -10.45 -2.70
N ASN A 45 25.03 -10.64 -2.16
CA ASN A 45 25.33 -11.70 -1.20
C ASN A 45 25.20 -11.22 0.25
N ASP A 46 24.72 -10.00 0.48
CA ASP A 46 24.57 -9.45 1.83
C ASP A 46 23.60 -10.31 2.65
N ARG A 47 23.97 -10.52 3.91
CA ARG A 47 23.19 -11.24 4.92
C ARG A 47 23.11 -10.40 6.19
N PHE A 48 21.95 -10.39 6.81
CA PHE A 48 21.75 -9.92 8.17
C PHE A 48 21.74 -11.13 9.10
N ARG A 49 22.54 -11.07 10.16
CA ARG A 49 22.47 -12.04 11.26
C ARG A 49 21.43 -11.58 12.27
N LEU A 50 20.54 -12.49 12.64
CA LEU A 50 19.61 -12.33 13.72
C LEU A 50 20.27 -12.89 14.97
N CYS A 51 20.38 -12.09 16.02
CA CYS A 51 20.94 -12.53 17.30
C CYS A 51 19.99 -12.21 18.45
N ALA A 52 19.99 -13.06 19.47
CA ALA A 52 19.30 -12.85 20.75
C ALA A 52 20.29 -12.58 21.87
N SER A 53 19.84 -11.84 22.87
CA SER A 53 20.62 -11.57 24.09
C SER A 53 19.63 -11.37 25.24
N ASP A 54 19.96 -11.95 26.40
CA ASP A 54 19.24 -11.76 27.66
C ASP A 54 19.57 -10.40 28.31
N ARG A 55 20.53 -9.68 27.74
CA ARG A 55 20.98 -8.34 28.16
C ARG A 55 20.88 -7.33 27.03
N PRO A 56 20.81 -6.01 27.32
CA PRO A 56 20.89 -4.99 26.29
C PRO A 56 22.12 -5.16 25.38
N ILE A 57 21.89 -5.22 24.07
CA ILE A 57 22.97 -5.35 23.08
C ILE A 57 23.68 -4.01 22.92
N THR A 58 25.00 -4.04 22.99
CA THR A 58 25.94 -2.93 22.81
C THR A 58 27.00 -3.33 21.79
N ALA A 59 27.75 -2.36 21.27
CA ALA A 59 28.88 -2.65 20.37
C ALA A 59 29.92 -3.59 21.02
N ALA A 60 30.11 -3.50 22.34
CA ALA A 60 31.09 -4.30 23.07
C ALA A 60 30.62 -5.74 23.33
N ASN A 61 29.31 -6.00 23.41
CA ASN A 61 28.78 -7.33 23.76
C ASN A 61 28.06 -8.06 22.62
N ILE A 62 27.88 -7.43 21.44
CA ILE A 62 27.17 -8.06 20.31
C ILE A 62 27.80 -9.40 19.87
N ALA A 63 29.12 -9.55 20.01
CA ALA A 63 29.82 -10.80 19.71
C ALA A 63 29.43 -11.97 20.63
N ARG A 64 28.80 -11.68 21.78
CA ARG A 64 28.31 -12.68 22.74
C ARG A 64 26.83 -13.00 22.55
N ALA A 65 26.13 -12.28 21.66
CA ALA A 65 24.73 -12.54 21.39
C ALA A 65 24.58 -13.90 20.69
N GLU A 66 23.56 -14.66 21.08
CA GLU A 66 23.26 -15.98 20.52
C GLU A 66 22.78 -15.82 19.07
N PRO A 67 23.43 -16.45 18.07
CA PRO A 67 22.98 -16.38 16.69
C PRO A 67 21.71 -17.23 16.52
N LEU A 68 20.61 -16.59 16.14
CA LEU A 68 19.34 -17.25 15.83
C LEU A 68 19.22 -17.68 14.36
N GLY A 69 19.91 -16.97 13.47
CA GLY A 69 19.88 -17.29 12.05
C GLY A 69 20.41 -16.18 11.15
N GLU A 70 20.35 -16.42 9.85
CA GLU A 70 20.75 -15.45 8.82
C GLU A 70 19.61 -15.23 7.83
N VAL A 71 19.44 -13.97 7.43
CA VAL A 71 18.45 -13.59 6.43
C VAL A 71 19.07 -12.73 5.34
N ARG A 72 18.57 -12.86 4.11
CA ARG A 72 19.05 -12.03 2.99
C ARG A 72 18.62 -10.58 3.17
N ARG A 73 19.34 -9.65 2.55
CA ARG A 73 18.92 -8.25 2.50
C ARG A 73 17.48 -8.15 1.97
N PHE A 74 16.62 -7.42 2.67
CA PHE A 74 15.18 -7.28 2.40
C PHE A 74 14.33 -8.57 2.53
N SER A 75 14.77 -9.61 3.24
CA SER A 75 13.95 -10.80 3.50
C SER A 75 12.65 -10.52 4.29
N GLY A 76 12.70 -9.57 5.23
CA GLY A 76 11.53 -9.11 6.01
C GLY A 76 10.70 -8.06 5.29
N CYS A 77 11.19 -7.54 4.17
CA CYS A 77 10.37 -6.76 3.26
C CYS A 77 9.77 -7.72 2.25
N ASN A 78 8.44 -7.81 2.19
CA ASN A 78 7.84 -8.48 1.06
C ASN A 78 8.14 -7.64 -0.20
N LEU A 79 9.23 -7.95 -0.90
CA LEU A 79 9.65 -7.28 -2.13
C LEU A 79 8.62 -7.48 -3.25
N ASN A 80 7.89 -8.59 -3.16
CA ASN A 80 6.70 -8.93 -3.95
C ASN A 80 5.41 -8.58 -3.20
N GLY A 81 5.51 -7.82 -2.11
CA GLY A 81 4.44 -7.33 -1.25
C GLY A 81 3.67 -6.26 -1.95
N ARG A 82 3.10 -6.67 -3.07
CA ARG A 82 1.74 -6.37 -3.46
C ARG A 82 0.88 -6.77 -2.27
N ASN A 83 0.82 -5.91 -1.24
CA ASN A 83 -0.37 -5.89 -0.41
C ASN A 83 -1.54 -5.84 -1.41
N VAL A 84 -2.55 -6.70 -1.24
CA VAL A 84 -3.78 -6.61 -2.02
C VAL A 84 -4.28 -5.16 -1.99
N GLU A 85 -4.16 -4.46 -0.87
CA GLU A 85 -4.41 -3.02 -0.73
C GLU A 85 -3.43 -2.13 -1.52
N TYR A 86 -2.18 -2.54 -1.77
CA TYR A 86 -1.27 -1.78 -2.65
C TYR A 86 -1.67 -1.94 -4.12
N LEU A 87 -2.00 -3.14 -4.60
CA LEU A 87 -2.51 -3.31 -5.98
C LEU A 87 -3.90 -2.72 -6.15
N ILE A 88 -4.77 -2.86 -5.14
CA ILE A 88 -6.07 -2.20 -5.09
C ILE A 88 -5.86 -0.70 -5.05
N ALA A 89 -4.96 -0.15 -4.22
CA ALA A 89 -4.68 1.27 -4.21
C ALA A 89 -4.01 1.74 -5.51
N GLN A 90 -3.15 0.95 -6.15
CA GLN A 90 -2.55 1.28 -7.44
C GLN A 90 -3.60 1.24 -8.55
N ALA A 91 -4.46 0.22 -8.58
CA ALA A 91 -5.58 0.08 -9.51
C ALA A 91 -6.70 1.10 -9.24
N MET A 92 -6.89 1.55 -8.00
CA MET A 92 -7.83 2.60 -7.63
C MET A 92 -7.26 4.01 -7.90
N MET A 93 -5.94 4.21 -7.77
CA MET A 93 -5.28 5.50 -8.05
C MET A 93 -5.00 5.68 -9.55
N LYS A 94 -4.63 4.61 -10.27
CA LYS A 94 -4.39 4.57 -11.72
C LYS A 94 -4.61 3.13 -12.24
N PRO A 95 -5.83 2.73 -12.62
CA PRO A 95 -6.03 1.46 -13.31
C PRO A 95 -5.33 1.56 -14.67
N ASP A 96 -4.12 1.02 -14.77
CA ASP A 96 -3.40 0.97 -16.03
C ASP A 96 -3.77 -0.31 -16.82
N ARG A 97 -3.16 -0.46 -17.99
CA ARG A 97 -3.42 -1.59 -18.89
C ARG A 97 -3.00 -2.95 -18.32
N SER A 98 -2.24 -3.00 -17.21
CA SER A 98 -1.64 -4.23 -16.68
C SER A 98 -2.60 -5.12 -15.89
N ALA A 99 -3.78 -4.62 -15.50
CA ALA A 99 -4.83 -5.50 -14.97
C ALA A 99 -5.15 -6.59 -16.02
N PRO A 100 -5.17 -7.88 -15.68
CA PRO A 100 -5.35 -8.93 -16.69
C PRO A 100 -6.75 -8.91 -17.32
N LEU A 101 -7.77 -8.49 -16.56
CA LEU A 101 -9.18 -8.50 -16.98
C LEU A 101 -9.75 -7.08 -17.09
N PRO A 102 -10.68 -6.83 -18.03
CA PRO A 102 -11.33 -5.52 -18.22
C PRO A 102 -12.12 -5.04 -16.99
N SER A 103 -12.58 -5.99 -16.17
CA SER A 103 -13.22 -5.75 -14.89
C SER A 103 -12.96 -6.90 -13.91
N CYS A 104 -13.20 -6.66 -12.62
CA CYS A 104 -13.22 -7.68 -11.59
C CYS A 104 -14.31 -7.40 -10.54
N LYS A 105 -14.58 -8.39 -9.70
CA LYS A 105 -15.42 -8.26 -8.51
C LYS A 105 -14.55 -8.01 -7.29
N ALA A 106 -14.92 -7.04 -6.47
CA ALA A 106 -14.21 -6.71 -5.24
C ALA A 106 -15.17 -6.19 -4.18
N ASP A 107 -14.82 -6.40 -2.92
CA ASP A 107 -15.47 -5.75 -1.80
C ASP A 107 -14.81 -4.40 -1.55
N LEU A 108 -15.61 -3.36 -1.36
CA LEU A 108 -15.13 -2.01 -1.11
C LEU A 108 -15.63 -1.51 0.24
N THR A 109 -14.71 -1.24 1.16
CA THR A 109 -15.00 -0.59 2.44
C THR A 109 -14.33 0.78 2.47
N PRO A 110 -15.05 1.88 2.15
CA PRO A 110 -14.48 3.22 2.19
C PRO A 110 -14.02 3.57 3.60
N ARG A 111 -12.75 3.92 3.72
CA ARG A 111 -12.14 4.42 4.96
C ARG A 111 -11.73 5.87 4.75
N HIS A 112 -11.56 6.60 5.85
CA HIS A 112 -11.10 7.99 5.84
C HIS A 112 -11.99 8.96 5.03
N CYS A 113 -13.31 8.75 4.99
CA CYS A 113 -14.25 9.61 4.25
C CYS A 113 -14.47 11.03 4.86
N GLN A 114 -13.53 11.50 5.68
CA GLN A 114 -13.50 12.81 6.34
C GLN A 114 -14.80 13.16 7.06
N LYS A 115 -15.68 13.92 6.41
CA LYS A 115 -16.97 14.39 6.94
C LYS A 115 -18.05 13.32 6.87
N PHE A 116 -17.89 12.31 6.01
CA PHE A 116 -18.84 11.20 5.92
C PHE A 116 -18.51 10.15 6.99
N LYS A 117 -19.29 10.18 8.07
CA LYS A 117 -19.19 9.26 9.21
C LYS A 117 -20.58 8.67 9.46
N PRO A 118 -20.93 7.49 8.91
CA PRO A 118 -22.21 6.87 9.20
C PRO A 118 -22.19 6.28 10.60
N VAL A 119 -23.33 6.32 11.29
CA VAL A 119 -23.45 5.69 12.61
C VAL A 119 -23.72 4.19 12.46
N PRO A 120 -23.36 3.35 13.45
CA PRO A 120 -23.70 1.93 13.42
C PRO A 120 -25.20 1.69 13.15
N GLY A 121 -25.50 0.74 12.26
CA GLY A 121 -26.87 0.43 11.85
C GLY A 121 -27.48 1.40 10.82
N GLN A 122 -26.78 2.50 10.45
CA GLN A 122 -27.31 3.45 9.47
C GLN A 122 -27.41 2.82 8.08
N LYS A 123 -28.59 2.92 7.46
CA LYS A 123 -28.83 2.53 6.07
C LYS A 123 -28.30 3.62 5.12
N LEU A 124 -27.46 3.21 4.18
CA LEU A 124 -26.82 4.09 3.19
C LEU A 124 -27.22 3.65 1.79
N LYS A 125 -27.58 4.60 0.92
CA LYS A 125 -27.76 4.33 -0.51
C LYS A 125 -26.41 4.44 -1.20
N TRP A 126 -26.17 3.61 -2.21
CA TRP A 126 -24.96 3.72 -3.00
C TRP A 126 -25.20 3.47 -4.49
N THR A 127 -24.34 4.05 -5.32
CA THR A 127 -24.26 3.79 -6.77
C THR A 127 -22.81 3.61 -7.19
N ASN A 128 -22.60 2.77 -8.21
CA ASN A 128 -21.33 2.54 -8.88
C ASN A 128 -21.50 2.81 -10.37
N THR A 129 -20.80 3.82 -10.87
CA THR A 129 -20.85 4.26 -12.27
C THR A 129 -19.50 4.03 -12.94
N ALA A 130 -19.47 3.36 -14.09
CA ALA A 130 -18.27 3.24 -14.91
C ALA A 130 -17.88 4.60 -15.47
N LEU A 131 -16.61 4.98 -15.35
CA LEU A 131 -16.10 6.19 -15.98
C LEU A 131 -15.71 5.89 -17.44
N PRO A 132 -15.90 6.85 -18.36
CA PRO A 132 -15.43 6.70 -19.72
C PRO A 132 -13.90 6.57 -19.76
N PRO A 133 -13.32 5.90 -20.78
CA PRO A 133 -11.88 5.88 -20.96
C PRO A 133 -11.35 7.31 -21.03
N LYS A 134 -10.32 7.63 -20.22
CA LYS A 134 -9.63 8.92 -20.37
C LYS A 134 -9.01 8.98 -21.77
N ALA A 135 -9.39 9.97 -22.58
CA ALA A 135 -8.76 10.21 -23.86
C ALA A 135 -7.25 10.37 -23.66
N LYS A 136 -6.44 9.74 -24.51
CA LYS A 136 -4.98 9.90 -24.50
C LYS A 136 -4.62 11.29 -25.05
N GLY A 137 -4.87 12.33 -24.27
CA GLY A 137 -4.40 13.68 -24.52
C GLY A 137 -3.19 13.98 -23.66
N ASN A 138 -2.17 14.61 -24.24
CA ASN A 138 -1.08 15.28 -23.52
C ASN A 138 -1.66 16.38 -22.60
N GLU A 139 -2.25 16.00 -21.46
CA GLU A 139 -2.69 16.96 -20.45
C GLU A 139 -1.46 17.42 -19.66
N LYS A 140 -0.93 18.58 -20.03
CA LYS A 140 -0.06 19.38 -19.15
C LYS A 140 -0.75 19.51 -17.80
N ALA A 141 -0.07 19.08 -16.75
CA ALA A 141 -0.48 19.22 -15.36
C ALA A 141 -0.75 20.71 -15.07
N GLY A 142 -2.02 21.12 -15.04
CA GLY A 142 -2.36 22.52 -14.77
C GLY A 142 -3.86 22.82 -14.71
N THR A 143 -4.69 22.12 -15.48
CA THR A 143 -6.13 22.42 -15.50
C THR A 143 -6.89 21.44 -14.62
N LYS A 144 -7.39 21.92 -13.48
CA LYS A 144 -8.35 21.18 -12.64
C LYS A 144 -9.62 20.95 -13.45
N SER A 145 -9.78 19.78 -14.07
CA SER A 145 -11.05 19.41 -14.70
C SER A 145 -12.15 19.37 -13.63
N PRO A 146 -13.26 20.09 -13.83
CA PRO A 146 -14.31 20.17 -12.83
C PRO A 146 -15.00 18.82 -12.66
N ALA A 147 -15.34 18.53 -11.41
CA ALA A 147 -16.06 17.35 -10.97
C ALA A 147 -17.51 17.35 -11.50
N SER A 148 -17.71 17.05 -12.78
CA SER A 148 -19.03 16.71 -13.32
C SER A 148 -18.88 16.02 -14.68
N GLN A 149 -18.37 14.78 -14.68
CA GLN A 149 -18.62 13.86 -15.79
C GLN A 149 -19.81 12.99 -15.41
N THR A 150 -21.02 13.43 -15.71
CA THR A 150 -22.29 12.76 -15.39
C THR A 150 -22.65 11.63 -16.34
N GLY A 151 -21.85 11.38 -17.39
CA GLY A 151 -22.20 10.47 -18.49
C GLY A 151 -21.61 9.06 -18.41
N GLY A 152 -21.57 8.44 -17.23
CA GLY A 152 -21.12 7.05 -17.08
C GLY A 152 -22.28 6.06 -16.96
N GLU A 153 -22.08 4.82 -17.41
CA GLU A 153 -23.04 3.72 -17.24
C GLU A 153 -23.11 3.30 -15.76
N VAL A 154 -24.31 3.19 -15.20
CA VAL A 154 -24.50 2.67 -13.84
C VAL A 154 -24.33 1.16 -13.86
N LEU A 155 -23.25 0.66 -13.24
CA LEU A 155 -22.95 -0.77 -13.16
C LEU A 155 -23.73 -1.48 -12.05
N ALA A 156 -23.97 -0.77 -10.95
CA ALA A 156 -24.71 -1.28 -9.80
C ALA A 156 -25.21 -0.15 -8.91
N ALA A 157 -26.28 -0.41 -8.17
CA ALA A 157 -26.80 0.45 -7.11
C ALA A 157 -27.43 -0.40 -6.02
N GLY A 158 -27.46 0.10 -4.78
CA GLY A 158 -28.01 -0.66 -3.68
C GLY A 158 -28.14 0.12 -2.38
N THR A 159 -28.45 -0.62 -1.32
CA THR A 159 -28.41 -0.12 0.06
C THR A 159 -27.44 -0.98 0.87
N VAL A 160 -26.68 -0.37 1.77
CA VAL A 160 -25.78 -1.06 2.71
C VAL A 160 -26.04 -0.55 4.12
N VAL A 161 -25.85 -1.39 5.13
CA VAL A 161 -25.95 -1.00 6.53
C VAL A 161 -24.55 -0.83 7.09
N ALA A 162 -24.29 0.28 7.76
CA ALA A 162 -23.03 0.49 8.46
C ALA A 162 -22.91 -0.50 9.63
N ASP A 163 -21.76 -1.16 9.76
CA ASP A 163 -21.49 -2.14 10.81
C ASP A 163 -21.36 -1.50 12.21
N LYS A 164 -21.03 -2.31 13.22
CA LYS A 164 -20.85 -1.83 14.60
C LYS A 164 -19.75 -0.77 14.78
N TRP A 165 -18.88 -0.59 13.79
CA TRP A 165 -17.80 0.40 13.77
C TRP A 165 -18.13 1.62 12.90
N GLY A 166 -19.31 1.69 12.30
CA GLY A 166 -19.68 2.74 11.35
C GLY A 166 -18.97 2.58 10.00
N LEU A 167 -18.57 1.36 9.63
CA LEU A 167 -18.00 1.05 8.31
C LEU A 167 -19.07 0.46 7.40
N ALA A 168 -19.04 0.79 6.12
CA ALA A 168 -19.96 0.25 5.12
C ALA A 168 -19.16 -0.51 4.05
N THR A 169 -19.43 -1.80 3.91
CA THR A 169 -18.80 -2.65 2.89
C THR A 169 -19.77 -2.88 1.75
N LEU A 170 -19.39 -2.43 0.55
CA LEU A 170 -20.07 -2.74 -0.69
C LEU A 170 -19.52 -4.07 -1.22
N GLU A 171 -20.28 -5.14 -1.06
CA GLU A 171 -19.84 -6.49 -1.44
C GLU A 171 -19.92 -6.69 -2.95
N GLN A 172 -18.91 -7.36 -3.51
CA GLN A 172 -18.88 -7.86 -4.89
C GLN A 172 -19.24 -6.80 -5.94
N ILE A 173 -18.77 -5.57 -5.77
CA ILE A 173 -18.96 -4.51 -6.75
C ILE A 173 -18.07 -4.75 -7.97
N THR A 174 -18.58 -4.40 -9.15
CA THR A 174 -17.77 -4.45 -10.38
C THR A 174 -16.83 -3.26 -10.42
N VAL A 175 -15.52 -3.51 -10.50
CA VAL A 175 -14.48 -2.50 -10.73
C VAL A 175 -13.96 -2.65 -12.15
N THR A 176 -13.84 -1.55 -12.90
CA THR A 176 -13.43 -1.55 -14.31
C THR A 176 -12.07 -0.90 -14.49
N LYS A 177 -11.36 -1.26 -15.58
CA LYS A 177 -10.09 -0.61 -15.94
C LYS A 177 -10.23 0.87 -16.28
N THR A 178 -11.41 1.33 -16.68
CA THR A 178 -11.64 2.74 -17.00
C THR A 178 -11.87 3.59 -15.74
N GLY A 179 -11.97 2.93 -14.59
CA GLY A 179 -12.26 3.55 -13.31
C GLY A 179 -13.76 3.59 -13.01
N ASN A 180 -14.05 3.77 -11.73
CA ASN A 180 -15.42 3.79 -11.20
C ASN A 180 -15.63 5.08 -10.40
N ARG A 181 -16.87 5.57 -10.42
CA ARG A 181 -17.36 6.55 -9.47
C ARG A 181 -18.32 5.86 -8.51
N ILE A 182 -17.93 5.79 -7.24
CA ILE A 182 -18.76 5.30 -6.16
C ILE A 182 -19.36 6.49 -5.41
N ILE A 183 -20.68 6.58 -5.34
CA ILE A 183 -21.39 7.58 -4.55
C ILE A 183 -22.09 6.85 -3.42
N ILE A 184 -21.91 7.31 -2.19
CA ILE A 184 -22.62 6.80 -1.00
C ILE A 184 -23.30 7.98 -0.32
N THR A 185 -24.61 7.86 -0.11
CA THR A 185 -25.43 8.88 0.53
C THR A 185 -26.11 8.34 1.77
N LYS A 186 -26.14 9.16 2.82
CA LYS A 186 -26.99 8.91 3.98
C LYS A 186 -28.45 9.03 3.54
N ARG A 187 -29.29 8.09 3.95
CA ARG A 187 -30.74 8.30 3.92
C ARG A 187 -31.15 9.29 4.98
#